data_AF-A0A452ZAQ0-F1
#
_entry.id   AF-A0A452ZAQ0-F1
#
_cell.length_a   1.000
_cell.length_b   1.000
_cell.length_c   1.000
_cell.angle_alpha   90.00
_cell.angle_beta   90.00
_cell.angle_gamma   90.00
#
_symmetry.space_group_name_H-M   'P 1'
#
loop_
_entity.id
_entity.type
_entity.pdbx_description
1 polymer ?
#
loop_
_entity_poly.entity_id
_entity_poly.type
_entity_poly.pdbx_seq_one_letter_code
_entity_poly.pdbx_strand_id
1 'polypeptide(L)' 'MVNFIPLDLRKESSIQYVLSNIDNCIQYGEDADVKVRDFIPEEDD' A
#
# COMPACT_ATOMS: atom_id res chain seq x y z
N MET A 1 -10.93 2.38 -4.85
CA MET A 1 -11.22 3.83 -4.68
C MET A 1 -9.87 4.54 -4.74
N VAL A 2 -9.73 5.60 -5.53
CA VAL A 2 -8.46 6.33 -5.70
C VAL A 2 -8.60 7.69 -5.03
N ASN A 3 -7.72 8.01 -4.08
CA ASN A 3 -7.70 9.29 -3.38
C ASN A 3 -6.50 10.13 -3.85
N PHE A 4 -6.75 11.39 -4.18
CA PHE A 4 -5.70 12.36 -4.48
C PHE A 4 -5.33 13.12 -3.21
N ILE A 5 -4.04 13.05 -2.85
CA ILE A 5 -3.51 13.71 -1.65
C ILE A 5 -2.63 14.89 -2.10
N PRO A 6 -2.91 16.12 -1.64
CA PRO A 6 -2.09 17.28 -1.99
C PRO A 6 -0.71 17.20 -1.30
N LEU A 7 0.34 17.53 -2.05
CA LEU A 7 1.73 17.56 -1.57
C LEU A 7 2.37 18.92 -1.85
N ASP A 8 2.82 19.58 -0.79
CA ASP A 8 3.68 20.77 -0.84
C ASP A 8 5.07 20.44 -0.26
N LEU A 9 6.08 20.41 -1.13
CA LEU A 9 7.47 20.08 -0.76
C LEU A 9 8.13 21.14 0.14
N ARG A 10 7.55 22.33 0.26
CA ARG A 10 8.08 23.42 1.10
C ARG A 10 7.56 23.35 2.53
N LYS A 11 6.61 22.45 2.82
CA LYS A 11 5.94 22.35 4.12
C LYS A 11 6.12 20.95 4.67
N GLU A 12 6.94 20.82 5.71
CA GLU A 12 7.23 19.54 6.37
C GLU A 12 5.98 18.78 6.80
N SER A 13 4.98 19.48 7.36
CA SER A 13 3.70 18.86 7.73
C SER A 13 2.89 18.31 6.54
N SER A 14 3.09 18.84 5.33
CA SER A 14 2.49 18.27 4.12
C SER A 14 3.13 16.94 3.76
N ILE A 15 4.45 16.83 3.92
CA ILE A 15 5.19 15.58 3.68
C ILE A 15 4.77 14.55 4.73
N GLN A 16 4.73 14.94 6.00
CA GLN A 16 4.30 14.06 7.08
C GLN A 16 2.87 13.55 6.89
N TYR A 17 1.95 14.39 6.43
CA TYR A 17 0.58 13.98 6.11
C TYR A 17 0.51 12.92 5.00
N VAL A 18 1.32 13.07 3.95
CA VAL A 18 1.42 12.05 2.88
C VAL A 18 1.98 10.74 3.43
N LEU A 19 3.05 10.80 4.23
CA LEU A 19 3.66 9.61 4.83
C LEU A 19 2.66 8.87 5.75
N SER A 20 1.90 9.58 6.58
CA SER A 20 0.86 8.95 7.42
C SER A 20 -0.23 8.27 6.61
N ASN A 21 -0.60 8.79 5.44
CA ASN A 21 -1.55 8.11 4.57
C ASN A 21 -0.96 6.83 3.95
N ILE A 22 0.32 6.85 3.57
CA ILE A 22 1.02 5.67 3.06
C ILE A 22 1.07 4.59 4.15
N ASP A 23 1.46 4.95 5.38
CA ASP A 23 1.52 4.01 6.51
C ASP A 23 0.16 3.38 6.79
N ASN A 24 -0.91 4.17 6.77
CA ASN A 24 -2.27 3.66 6.94
C ASN A 24 -2.66 2.71 5.80
N CYS A 25 -2.35 3.05 4.55
CA CYS A 25 -2.63 2.19 3.40
C CYS A 25 -1.92 0.83 3.48
N ILE A 26 -0.68 0.79 3.98
CA ILE A 26 0.06 -0.44 4.17
C ILE A 26 -0.54 -1.27 5.30
N GLN A 27 -0.86 -0.65 6.45
CA GLN A 27 -1.54 -1.32 7.57
C GLN A 27 -2.86 -1.97 7.15
N TYR A 28 -3.66 -1.32 6.29
CA TYR A 28 -4.89 -1.94 5.74
C TYR A 28 -4.60 -3.21 4.92
N GLY A 29 -3.41 -3.33 4.33
CA GLY A 29 -2.97 -4.52 3.60
C GLY A 29 -2.40 -5.62 4.49
N GLU A 30 -1.90 -5.29 5.68
CA GLU A 30 -1.38 -6.28 6.65
C GLU A 30 -2.50 -7.15 7.24
N ASP A 31 -3.68 -6.56 7.48
CA ASP A 31 -4.87 -7.29 7.95
C ASP A 31 -5.56 -8.09 6.83
N ALA A 32 -5.20 -7.85 5.56
CA ALA A 32 -5.73 -8.60 4.44
C ALA A 32 -4.94 -9.92 4.32
N ASP A 33 -5.60 -11.03 4.69
CA ASP A 33 -5.07 -12.39 4.57
C ASP A 33 -4.39 -12.57 3.22
N VAL A 34 -3.05 -12.55 3.21
CA VAL A 34 -2.25 -12.50 1.99
C VAL A 34 -2.42 -13.85 1.32
N LYS A 35 -3.37 -13.95 0.39
CA LYS A 35 -3.50 -15.13 -0.46
C LYS A 35 -2.28 -15.17 -1.36
N VAL A 36 -1.21 -15.76 -0.83
CA VAL A 36 -0.05 -16.16 -1.62
C VAL A 36 -0.67 -16.98 -2.75
N ARG A 37 -0.51 -16.51 -3.98
CA ARG A 37 -0.92 -17.29 -5.14
C ARG A 37 -0.14 -18.58 -5.02
N ASP A 38 -0.82 -19.68 -4.69
CA ASP A 38 -0.22 -21.00 -4.72
C ASP A 38 0.34 -21.14 -6.13
N PHE A 39 1.66 -21.04 -6.25
CA PHE A 39 2.34 -21.42 -7.47
C PHE A 39 2.14 -22.93 -7.55
N ILE A 40 1.05 -23.35 -8.20
CA ILE A 40 0.89 -24.72 -8.67
C ILE A 40 1.90 -24.82 -9.80
N PRO A 41 3.05 -25.52 -9.63
CA PRO A 41 3.86 -25.86 -10.78
C PRO A 41 2.95 -26.73 -11.67
N GLU A 42 2.78 -26.32 -12.93
CA GLU A 42 2.11 -27.19 -13.91
C GLU A 42 2.87 -28.52 -13.90
N GLU A 43 2.20 -29.61 -13.50
CA GLU A 43 2.76 -30.95 -13.59
C GLU A 43 3.00 -31.21 -15.09
N ASP A 44 4.27 -31.22 -15.51
CA ASP A 44 4.68 -31.69 -16.83
C ASP A 44 4.29 -33.18 -16.95
N ASP A 45 3.41 -33.49 -17.91
CA ASP A 45 2.95 -34.83 -18.32
C ASP A 45 4.09 -35.75 -18.80
#